data_AF-A0A821CPQ6-F1
#
_entry.id   AF-A0A821CPQ6-F1
#
_cell.length_a   1.000
_cell.length_b   1.000
_cell.length_c   1.000
_cell.angle_alpha   90.00
_cell.angle_beta   90.00
_cell.angle_gamma   90.00
#
_symmetry.space_group_name_H-M   'P 1'
#
loop_
_entity.id
_entity.type
_entity.pdbx_description
1 polymer ?
#
loop_
_entity_poly.entity_id
_entity_poly.type
_entity_poly.pdbx_seq_one_letter_code
_entity_poly.pdbx_strand_id
1 'polypeptide(L)'
;EKDDENSNDEKILKEQQSDTTSTSETDRKHRYFIGKDYSNIYQKDITEVQDYKTDSVIRTLVPRMLWHDEALAVFGQTTRDVARYFIQR
;
A
#
# COMPACT_ATOMS: atom_id res chain seq x y z
N GLU A 1 -20.54 31.55 2.52
CA GLU A 1 -20.53 30.95 3.87
C GLU A 1 -20.63 29.44 3.74
N LYS A 2 -19.59 28.83 3.17
CA LYS A 2 -19.33 27.39 3.04
C LYS A 2 -17.85 27.34 2.70
N ASP A 3 -16.99 26.82 3.58
CA ASP A 3 -15.60 26.38 3.28
C ASP A 3 -14.83 25.88 4.54
N ASP A 4 -15.36 25.97 5.76
CA ASP A 4 -14.56 25.73 6.98
C ASP A 4 -14.54 24.28 7.54
N GLU A 5 -15.22 23.31 6.93
CA GLU A 5 -15.26 21.92 7.49
C GLU A 5 -14.08 21.03 7.07
N ASN A 6 -13.38 21.33 5.98
CA ASN A 6 -12.31 20.47 5.43
C ASN A 6 -10.99 20.50 6.23
N SER A 7 -10.83 21.46 7.15
CA SER A 7 -9.60 21.66 7.93
C SER A 7 -9.52 20.74 9.16
N ASN A 8 -10.67 20.30 9.68
CA ASN A 8 -10.74 19.48 10.88
C ASN A 8 -10.50 17.99 10.58
N ASP A 9 -10.98 17.48 9.45
CA ASP A 9 -10.77 16.09 9.06
C ASP A 9 -9.29 15.79 8.76
N GLU A 10 -8.59 16.71 8.09
CA GLU A 10 -7.13 16.60 7.88
C GLU A 10 -6.34 16.69 9.19
N LYS A 11 -6.84 17.44 10.17
CA LYS A 11 -6.22 17.54 11.50
C LYS A 11 -6.40 16.25 12.30
N ILE A 12 -7.60 15.66 12.28
CA ILE A 12 -7.90 14.39 12.94
C ILE A 12 -7.05 13.25 12.33
N LEU A 13 -6.89 13.24 11.01
CA LEU A 13 -6.04 12.29 10.30
C LEU A 13 -4.53 12.47 10.62
N LYS A 14 -4.07 13.68 10.91
CA LYS A 14 -2.67 13.98 11.31
C LYS A 14 -2.41 13.68 12.78
N GLU A 15 -3.38 13.91 13.66
CA GLU A 15 -3.27 13.62 15.09
C GLU A 15 -3.32 12.11 15.37
N GLN A 16 -4.02 11.34 14.53
CA GLN A 16 -3.99 9.88 14.57
C GLN A 16 -2.70 9.27 14.00
N GLN A 17 -1.91 10.02 13.21
CA GLN A 17 -0.61 9.54 12.67
C GLN A 17 0.51 9.53 13.71
N SER A 18 0.41 10.30 14.80
CA SER A 18 1.46 10.35 15.83
C SER A 18 1.48 9.18 16.81
N ASP A 19 0.42 8.35 16.86
CA ASP A 19 0.23 7.37 17.94
C ASP A 19 0.67 5.92 17.63
N THR A 20 1.23 5.62 16.46
CA THR A 20 1.59 4.21 16.11
C THR A 20 3.08 3.90 16.03
N THR A 21 3.98 4.74 16.57
CA THR A 21 5.42 4.42 16.65
C THR A 21 5.77 3.48 17.83
N SER A 22 4.80 2.97 18.59
CA SER A 22 5.08 2.02 19.68
C SER A 22 4.92 0.56 19.26
N THR A 23 6.04 -0.01 18.82
CA THR A 23 6.30 -1.45 18.68
C THR A 23 5.87 -2.18 19.96
N SER A 24 4.71 -2.85 19.94
CA SER A 24 4.28 -3.73 21.04
C SER A 24 3.47 -4.91 20.50
N GLU A 25 4.10 -6.10 20.55
CA GLU A 25 3.64 -7.51 20.66
C GLU A 25 2.32 -8.03 20.00
N THR A 26 1.48 -7.17 19.44
CA THR A 26 0.28 -7.49 18.63
C THR A 26 0.60 -7.80 17.16
N ASP A 27 1.89 -7.79 16.83
CA ASP A 27 2.53 -7.90 15.51
C ASP A 27 2.27 -9.24 14.77
N ARG A 28 1.68 -10.23 15.46
CA ARG A 28 1.45 -11.56 14.87
C ARG A 28 0.37 -11.59 13.79
N LYS A 29 -0.58 -10.63 13.79
CA LYS A 29 -1.73 -10.61 12.86
C LYS A 29 -1.43 -10.01 11.48
N HIS A 30 -0.33 -9.27 11.30
CA HIS A 30 -0.07 -8.53 10.07
C HIS A 30 1.23 -8.91 9.33
N ARG A 31 1.70 -10.15 9.53
CA ARG A 31 3.01 -10.61 9.00
C ARG A 31 3.11 -10.68 7.47
N TYR A 32 2.00 -10.71 6.74
CA TYR A 32 2.03 -10.90 5.28
C TYR A 32 2.35 -9.64 4.48
N PHE A 33 2.04 -8.45 5.03
CA PHE A 33 2.18 -7.16 4.33
C PHE A 33 2.91 -6.19 5.25
N ILE A 34 4.20 -5.96 4.99
CA ILE A 34 5.11 -5.19 5.84
C ILE A 34 5.28 -3.79 5.25
N GLY A 35 5.21 -2.76 6.10
CA GLY A 35 5.40 -1.38 5.66
C GLY A 35 4.45 -0.98 4.54
N LYS A 36 5.04 -0.45 3.45
CA LYS A 36 4.31 0.02 2.27
C LYS A 36 3.49 -1.06 1.54
N ASP A 37 3.76 -2.34 1.79
CA ASP A 37 2.94 -3.45 1.25
C ASP A 37 1.53 -3.49 1.87
N TYR A 38 1.36 -2.91 3.07
CA TYR A 38 0.03 -2.64 3.62
C TYR A 38 -0.48 -1.31 3.06
N SER A 39 -1.25 -1.38 1.97
CA SER A 39 -1.72 -0.21 1.26
C SER A 39 -3.21 -0.27 0.93
N ASN A 40 -3.79 0.91 0.80
CA ASN A 40 -5.12 1.14 0.26
C ASN A 40 -5.06 2.42 -0.59
N ILE A 41 -4.89 2.25 -1.90
CA ILE A 41 -4.66 3.36 -2.84
C ILE A 41 -5.86 4.31 -2.94
N TYR A 42 -7.07 3.88 -2.57
CA TYR A 42 -8.24 4.77 -2.52
C TYR A 42 -8.16 5.74 -1.35
N GLN A 43 -7.52 5.33 -0.25
CA GLN A 43 -7.40 6.15 0.95
C GLN A 43 -6.16 7.04 0.90
N LYS A 44 -5.02 6.50 0.45
CA LYS A 44 -3.75 7.25 0.34
C LYS A 44 -2.82 6.57 -0.64
N ASP A 45 -2.20 7.38 -1.48
CA ASP A 45 -1.18 6.92 -2.41
C ASP A 45 0.10 6.45 -1.72
N ILE A 46 0.84 5.59 -2.42
CA ILE A 46 2.14 5.12 -1.98
C ILE A 46 3.17 6.21 -2.28
N THR A 47 3.51 6.99 -1.26
CA THR A 47 4.53 8.04 -1.31
C THR A 47 5.78 7.62 -0.52
N GLU A 48 6.91 8.31 -0.76
CA GLU A 48 8.16 8.13 0.00
C GLU A 48 8.70 6.69 -0.06
N VAL A 49 8.81 6.14 -1.27
CA VAL A 49 9.20 4.75 -1.56
C VAL A 49 10.59 4.37 -0.98
N GLN A 50 11.44 5.35 -0.70
CA GLN A 50 12.75 5.12 -0.09
C GLN A 50 12.63 4.54 1.33
N ASP A 51 11.56 4.90 2.05
CA ASP A 51 11.27 4.34 3.36
C ASP A 51 10.20 3.24 3.24
N TYR A 52 10.64 2.10 2.70
CA TYR A 52 9.74 0.98 2.37
C TYR A 52 9.15 0.28 3.61
N LYS A 53 9.77 0.44 4.79
CA LYS A 53 9.36 -0.25 6.02
C LYS A 53 8.26 0.49 6.77
N THR A 54 8.03 1.76 6.48
CA THR A 54 6.94 2.51 7.11
C THR A 54 5.63 2.27 6.40
N ASP A 55 4.56 2.24 7.19
CA ASP A 55 3.22 2.07 6.64
C ASP A 55 2.76 3.37 5.96
N SER A 56 2.02 3.24 4.86
CA SER A 56 1.36 4.39 4.23
C SER A 56 0.14 4.85 5.03
N VAL A 57 -0.56 3.91 5.68
CA VAL A 57 -1.84 4.11 6.38
C VAL A 57 -1.83 3.43 7.75
N ILE A 58 -2.68 3.91 8.66
CA ILE A 58 -2.83 3.36 10.00
C ILE A 58 -3.66 2.06 9.93
N ARG A 59 -3.04 0.92 10.27
CA ARG A 59 -3.62 -0.43 10.10
C ARG A 59 -4.88 -0.69 10.95
N THR A 60 -5.07 0.03 12.05
CA THR A 60 -6.21 -0.14 12.96
C THR A 60 -7.48 0.54 12.44
N LEU A 61 -7.34 1.52 11.55
CA LEU A 61 -8.44 2.34 11.06
C LEU A 61 -8.80 2.01 9.61
N VAL A 62 -7.78 1.80 8.77
CA VAL A 62 -7.96 1.61 7.33
C VAL A 62 -7.60 0.16 6.99
N PRO A 63 -8.57 -0.68 6.61
CA PRO A 63 -8.24 -2.00 6.08
C PRO A 63 -7.50 -1.84 4.74
N ARG A 64 -6.53 -2.73 4.50
CA ARG A 64 -5.86 -2.81 3.19
C ARG A 64 -6.85 -3.07 2.07
N MET A 65 -6.55 -2.56 0.89
CA MET A 65 -7.29 -2.93 -0.32
C MET A 65 -6.91 -4.37 -0.72
N LEU A 66 -7.91 -5.19 -1.09
CA LEU A 66 -7.66 -6.52 -1.64
C LEU A 66 -7.06 -6.40 -3.05
N TRP A 67 -6.15 -7.31 -3.38
CA TRP A 67 -5.61 -7.43 -4.73
C TRP A 67 -6.13 -8.72 -5.34
N HIS A 68 -6.86 -8.62 -6.45
CA HIS A 68 -7.35 -9.76 -7.20
C HIS A 68 -6.81 -9.65 -8.62
N ASP A 69 -6.03 -10.64 -9.03
CA ASP A 69 -5.34 -10.66 -10.31
C ASP A 69 -5.13 -12.10 -10.75
N GLU A 70 -5.02 -12.30 -12.06
CA GLU A 70 -4.81 -13.61 -12.67
C GLU A 70 -3.50 -13.58 -13.46
N ALA A 71 -2.65 -14.58 -13.22
CA ALA A 71 -1.39 -14.74 -13.92
C ALA A 71 -1.25 -16.14 -14.50
N LEU A 72 -0.56 -16.25 -15.63
CA LEU A 72 -0.21 -17.52 -16.27
C LEU A 72 1.29 -17.58 -16.55
N ALA A 73 1.84 -18.79 -16.53
CA ALA A 73 3.23 -19.05 -16.91
C ALA A 73 3.26 -19.87 -18.21
N VAL A 74 4.03 -19.40 -19.20
CA VAL A 74 4.25 -20.11 -20.47
C VAL A 74 5.66 -20.67 -20.54
N PHE A 75 5.79 -21.89 -21.07
CA PHE A 75 7.07 -22.57 -21.24
C PHE A 75 7.30 -22.96 -22.70
N GLY A 76 8.57 -23.06 -23.10
CA GLY A 76 8.97 -23.55 -24.42
C GLY A 76 9.04 -22.46 -25.48
N GLN A 77 8.52 -22.75 -26.68
CA GLN A 77 8.66 -21.85 -27.83
C GLN A 77 7.91 -20.54 -27.63
N THR A 78 6.70 -20.58 -27.06
CA THR A 78 5.89 -19.38 -26.80
C THR A 78 6.58 -18.39 -25.87
N THR A 79 7.40 -18.86 -24.92
CA THR A 79 8.23 -17.98 -24.07
C THR A 79 9.21 -17.14 -24.89
N ARG A 80 9.71 -17.68 -26.02
CA ARG A 80 10.62 -16.94 -26.92
C ARG A 80 9.93 -15.77 -27.59
N ASP A 81 8.63 -15.89 -27.86
CA ASP A 81 7.86 -14.80 -28.47
C ASP A 81 7.63 -13.67 -27.46
N VAL A 82 7.33 -14.00 -26.19
CA VAL A 82 7.27 -13.02 -25.09
C VAL A 82 8.64 -12.33 -24.90
N ALA A 83 9.74 -13.10 -24.93
CA ALA A 83 11.08 -12.55 -24.83
C ALA A 83 11.44 -11.64 -26.03
N ARG A 84 11.02 -12.00 -27.25
CA ARG A 84 11.22 -11.17 -28.44
C ARG A 84 10.47 -9.85 -28.33
N TYR A 85 9.22 -9.88 -27.86
CA TYR A 85 8.45 -8.67 -27.60
C TYR A 85 9.15 -7.75 -26.59
N PHE A 86 9.70 -8.32 -25.51
CA PHE A 86 10.46 -7.54 -24.52
C PHE A 86 11.72 -6.89 -25.11
N ILE A 87 12.49 -7.58 -25.95
CA ILE A 87 13.72 -7.04 -26.55
C ILE A 87 13.44 -5.88 -27.52
N GLN A 88 12.28 -5.90 -28.18
CA GLN A 88 11.91 -4.88 -29.16
C GLN A 88 11.39 -3.59 -28.52
N ARG A 89 10.84 -3.67 -27.30
CA ARG A 89 10.21 -2.55 -26.59
C ARG A 89 11.24 -1.69 -25.87
#